data_AF-A0A176RTM2-F1
#
_entry.id   AF-A0A176RTM2-F1
#
_cell.length_a   1.000
_cell.length_b   1.000
_cell.length_c   1.000
_cell.angle_alpha   90.00
_cell.angle_beta   90.00
_cell.angle_gamma   90.00
#
_symmetry.space_group_name_H-M   'P 1'
#
loop_
_entity.id
_entity.type
_entity.pdbx_description
1 polymer ?
#
loop_
_entity_poly.entity_id
_entity_poly.type
_entity_poly.pdbx_seq_one_letter_code
_entity_poly.pdbx_strand_id
1 'polypeptide(L)'
;MRPGVDVQAFAKRYANAKALLLDTYVQGVKGGTGIVFDWQQVPTHLSKPIIIAGGLTPENVSQAITSLTPYAVDVSGGVESAKGIKDAEKMSAFMRGVSMSIIKSFTHKETSLPDAHGHFGIYGGIFVPETLMQPLEELRQAYEHYLKNAAFLAELNDDLHHFVGRPSPLYHAARWSQHLGGAQIYLKREDLNHTGAHKINNTVGQALLAKRMGKNRIIAETGAGQHGVATATVAARFGMECVVYMGAEDIKRQAINVYRMRLLGAEVRTVESGSKTLKDALNEAMRDWVAHVDNTFYIIGTVAGPHPYPAMVRDFQAVIGRETRQQIKVLTGRLPDILIACVGGGSNAIGLFYPFLDEQDIAIYGVEAAGDGLDTGHHAAPLCAGKPGVLHGNRTYLMSDQDGQIIETHSISAGLDYPGVGPEHAWLKDTGRVKYVAVTDEEALAAFHDLTRMEGIMPALESSHALAYCKKIAPTLDKDKIIVINLSGRGDKDIHTVATLEGIKI
;
A
#
# COMPACT_ATOMS: atom_id res chain seq x y z
N MET A 1 27.14 21.22 27.96
CA MET A 1 28.01 21.51 26.82
C MET A 1 28.83 22.73 27.14
N ARG A 2 30.09 22.49 27.55
CA ARG A 2 31.10 23.55 27.68
C ARG A 2 31.72 23.77 26.29
N PRO A 3 32.08 24.99 25.89
CA PRO A 3 32.84 25.21 24.67
C PRO A 3 34.12 24.36 24.67
N GLY A 4 34.40 23.67 23.55
CA GLY A 4 35.61 22.86 23.38
C GLY A 4 35.66 21.54 24.15
N VAL A 5 34.52 21.06 24.70
CA VAL A 5 34.48 19.75 25.38
C VAL A 5 34.49 18.60 24.36
N ASP A 6 35.38 17.63 24.56
CA ASP A 6 35.31 16.35 23.84
C ASP A 6 34.24 15.46 24.49
N VAL A 7 33.05 15.46 23.88
CA VAL A 7 31.88 14.70 24.36
C VAL A 7 32.15 13.20 24.36
N GLN A 8 32.93 12.69 23.40
CA GLN A 8 33.19 11.26 23.27
C GLN A 8 34.17 10.78 24.34
N ALA A 9 35.24 11.53 24.61
CA ALA A 9 36.15 11.26 25.70
C ALA A 9 35.44 11.36 27.06
N PHE A 10 34.55 12.35 27.23
CA PHE A 10 33.77 12.49 28.46
C PHE A 10 32.79 11.33 28.68
N ALA A 11 32.12 10.88 27.62
CA ALA A 11 31.19 9.75 27.67
C ALA A 11 31.83 8.43 28.11
N LYS A 12 33.11 8.20 27.77
CA LYS A 12 33.88 7.01 28.20
C LYS A 12 33.99 6.90 29.72
N ARG A 13 33.98 8.01 30.47
CA ARG A 13 34.01 8.02 31.94
C ARG A 13 32.74 7.42 32.56
N TYR A 14 31.66 7.34 31.80
CA TYR A 14 30.37 6.81 32.21
C TYR A 14 30.01 5.58 31.39
N ALA A 15 30.90 4.59 31.36
CA ALA A 15 30.76 3.37 30.55
C ALA A 15 29.40 2.64 30.76
N ASN A 16 28.85 2.67 31.98
CA ASN A 16 27.59 2.00 32.30
C ASN A 16 26.31 2.82 31.98
N ALA A 17 26.43 4.10 31.62
CA ALA A 17 25.27 4.92 31.28
C ALA A 17 24.58 4.42 30.00
N LYS A 18 23.24 4.38 29.98
CA LYS A 18 22.44 3.92 28.84
C LYS A 18 22.24 4.98 27.76
N ALA A 19 22.25 6.25 28.15
CA ALA A 19 22.16 7.41 27.25
C ALA A 19 22.96 8.58 27.83
N LEU A 20 23.21 9.59 27.01
CA LEU A 20 23.86 10.84 27.40
C LEU A 20 22.87 12.00 27.30
N LEU A 21 22.59 12.68 28.41
CA LEU A 21 21.79 13.91 28.38
C LEU A 21 22.71 15.11 28.19
N LEU A 22 22.49 15.88 27.12
CA LEU A 22 23.26 17.06 26.75
C LEU A 22 22.42 18.32 27.03
N ASP A 23 22.92 19.18 27.91
CA ASP A 23 22.33 20.49 28.26
C ASP A 23 23.43 21.57 28.23
N THR A 24 23.08 22.84 28.08
CA THR A 24 24.02 23.97 28.06
C THR A 24 24.73 24.13 29.40
N TYR A 25 26.05 24.34 29.37
CA TYR A 25 26.79 24.67 30.59
C TYR A 25 26.69 26.17 30.88
N VAL A 26 26.22 26.51 32.08
CA VAL A 26 26.28 27.88 32.62
C VAL A 26 27.02 27.83 33.95
N GLN A 27 27.99 28.72 34.13
CA GLN A 27 28.80 28.75 35.35
C GLN A 27 27.91 28.97 36.58
N GLY A 28 28.06 28.11 37.59
CA GLY A 28 27.25 28.16 38.82
C GLY A 28 25.90 27.45 38.76
N VAL A 29 25.49 26.90 37.60
CA VAL A 29 24.20 26.21 37.43
C VAL A 29 24.43 24.75 37.04
N LYS A 30 23.67 23.82 37.63
CA LYS A 30 23.83 22.36 37.42
C LYS A 30 23.07 21.80 36.19
N GLY A 31 22.27 22.61 35.51
CA GLY A 31 21.41 22.24 34.36
C GLY A 31 20.09 23.03 34.39
N GLY A 32 19.22 22.84 33.38
CA GLY A 32 17.91 23.49 33.30
C GLY A 32 17.99 24.99 32.99
N THR A 33 18.99 25.38 32.22
CA THR A 33 19.35 26.80 32.01
C THR A 33 18.38 27.54 31.08
N GLY A 34 17.60 26.81 30.28
CA GLY A 34 16.72 27.40 29.25
C GLY A 34 17.48 28.00 28.07
N ILE A 35 18.79 27.78 27.97
CA ILE A 35 19.66 28.32 26.91
C ILE A 35 20.03 27.18 25.96
N VAL A 36 20.02 27.47 24.66
CA VAL A 36 20.47 26.55 23.61
C VAL A 36 22.00 26.63 23.48
N PHE A 37 22.66 25.47 23.36
CA PHE A 37 24.07 25.39 22.98
C PHE A 37 24.19 25.13 21.48
N ASP A 38 25.35 25.44 20.91
CA ASP A 38 25.61 25.16 19.50
C ASP A 38 25.70 23.66 19.24
N TRP A 39 24.68 23.14 18.55
CA TRP A 39 24.55 21.72 18.24
C TRP A 39 25.66 21.19 17.33
N GLN A 40 26.34 22.04 16.55
CA GLN A 40 27.45 21.59 15.70
C GLN A 40 28.66 21.07 16.49
N GLN A 41 28.73 21.37 17.79
CA GLN A 41 29.78 20.89 18.68
C GLN A 41 29.58 19.44 19.15
N VAL A 42 28.43 18.83 18.84
CA VAL A 42 28.17 17.43 19.16
C VAL A 42 28.71 16.55 18.02
N PRO A 43 29.61 15.59 18.29
CA PRO A 43 30.09 14.67 17.26
C PRO A 43 28.96 13.91 16.59
N THR A 44 29.04 13.75 15.27
CA THR A 44 28.03 13.03 14.45
C THR A 44 27.90 11.55 14.80
N HIS A 45 28.92 10.96 15.45
CA HIS A 45 28.94 9.57 15.88
C HIS A 45 29.33 9.46 17.36
N LEU A 46 28.32 9.27 18.21
CA LEU A 46 28.52 8.93 19.61
C LEU A 46 28.22 7.45 19.83
N SER A 47 28.99 6.81 20.70
CA SER A 47 28.83 5.38 21.02
C SER A 47 27.57 5.07 21.84
N LYS A 48 26.74 6.08 22.13
CA LYS A 48 25.56 5.99 23.00
C LYS A 48 24.44 6.90 22.48
N PRO A 49 23.17 6.52 22.67
CA PRO A 49 22.03 7.39 22.41
C PRO A 49 22.14 8.71 23.18
N ILE A 50 21.71 9.81 22.57
CA ILE A 50 21.70 11.13 23.21
C ILE A 50 20.29 11.63 23.47
N ILE A 51 20.12 12.34 24.58
CA ILE A 51 18.93 13.11 24.94
C ILE A 51 19.34 14.58 24.92
N ILE A 52 18.63 15.42 24.18
CA ILE A 52 18.93 16.86 24.12
C ILE A 52 18.00 17.61 25.05
N ALA A 53 18.58 18.43 25.92
CA ALA A 53 17.89 19.34 26.81
C ALA A 53 18.45 20.76 26.67
N GLY A 54 17.77 21.74 27.27
CA GLY A 54 18.23 23.12 27.34
C GLY A 54 17.74 23.99 26.19
N GLY A 55 16.87 24.94 26.50
CA GLY A 55 16.42 26.00 25.57
C GLY A 55 15.61 25.53 24.36
N LEU A 56 15.13 24.29 24.34
CA LEU A 56 14.26 23.81 23.28
C LEU A 56 12.90 24.52 23.32
N THR A 57 12.44 24.95 22.15
CA THR A 57 11.16 25.65 21.92
C THR A 57 10.47 25.09 20.67
N PRO A 58 9.18 25.39 20.44
CA PRO A 58 8.49 24.98 19.21
C PRO A 58 9.20 25.42 17.93
N GLU A 59 9.93 26.53 17.96
CA GLU A 59 10.61 27.12 16.80
C GLU A 59 11.92 26.41 16.46
N ASN A 60 12.60 25.81 17.45
CA ASN A 60 13.97 25.30 17.26
C ASN A 60 14.10 23.78 17.39
N VAL A 61 13.12 23.09 17.99
CA VAL A 61 13.17 21.63 18.22
C VAL A 61 13.39 20.85 16.92
N SER A 62 12.84 21.33 15.82
CA SER A 62 12.97 20.70 14.51
C SER A 62 14.41 20.70 13.99
N GLN A 63 15.10 21.82 14.17
CA GLN A 63 16.51 21.95 13.78
C GLN A 63 17.39 21.10 14.71
N ALA A 64 17.07 21.01 16.00
CA ALA A 64 17.79 20.17 16.96
C ALA A 64 17.74 18.69 16.54
N ILE A 65 16.53 18.20 16.21
CA ILE A 65 16.31 16.81 15.79
C ILE A 65 17.01 16.52 14.47
N THR A 66 16.89 17.43 13.50
CA THR A 66 17.50 17.25 12.18
C THR A 66 19.03 17.24 12.26
N SER A 67 19.62 18.08 13.12
CA SER A 67 21.08 18.21 13.21
C SER A 67 21.74 17.05 13.96
N LEU A 68 21.05 16.48 14.95
CA LEU A 68 21.66 15.58 15.93
C LEU A 68 21.06 14.17 15.98
N THR A 69 19.89 13.96 15.39
CA THR A 69 19.15 12.68 15.44
C THR A 69 19.09 12.09 16.87
N PRO A 70 18.61 12.84 17.87
CA PRO A 70 18.62 12.39 19.26
C PRO A 70 17.61 11.25 19.49
N TYR A 71 17.87 10.44 20.51
CA TYR A 71 16.93 9.42 20.97
C TYR A 71 15.70 10.04 21.65
N ALA A 72 15.89 11.14 22.38
CA ALA A 72 14.79 11.91 22.96
C ALA A 72 15.14 13.39 23.06
N VAL A 73 14.12 14.23 23.18
CA VAL A 73 14.25 15.64 23.53
C VAL A 73 13.57 15.89 24.87
N ASP A 74 14.19 16.72 25.71
CA ASP A 74 13.68 17.13 27.01
C ASP A 74 13.35 18.64 26.97
N VAL A 75 12.09 18.98 27.23
CA VAL A 75 11.61 20.36 27.19
C VAL A 75 10.86 20.70 28.48
N SER A 76 11.23 21.85 29.07
CA SER A 76 10.47 22.45 30.17
C SER A 76 9.98 23.85 29.85
N GLY A 77 10.85 24.86 29.98
CA GLY A 77 10.45 26.27 29.90
C GLY A 77 9.98 26.73 28.51
N GLY A 78 10.46 26.12 27.42
CA GLY A 78 10.08 26.53 26.06
C GLY A 78 8.62 26.26 25.69
N VAL A 79 7.90 25.49 26.50
CA VAL A 79 6.46 25.22 26.34
C VAL A 79 5.63 25.77 27.51
N GLU A 80 6.18 26.72 28.26
CA GLU A 80 5.51 27.38 29.37
C GLU A 80 4.99 28.78 28.95
N SER A 81 3.84 29.18 29.50
CA SER A 81 3.33 30.55 29.40
C SER A 81 3.90 31.45 30.50
N ALA A 82 4.11 30.86 31.69
CA ALA A 82 4.83 31.43 32.82
C ALA A 82 5.55 30.29 33.57
N LYS A 83 6.54 30.62 34.40
CA LYS A 83 7.38 29.62 35.10
C LYS A 83 6.53 28.57 35.83
N GLY A 84 6.64 27.31 35.40
CA GLY A 84 5.91 26.17 35.95
C GLY A 84 4.48 25.97 35.41
N ILE A 85 3.99 26.83 34.52
CA ILE A 85 2.67 26.74 33.90
C ILE A 85 2.82 26.36 32.42
N LYS A 86 2.41 25.14 32.08
CA LYS A 86 2.45 24.63 30.70
C LYS A 86 1.38 25.29 29.83
N ASP A 87 1.77 25.61 28.60
CA ASP A 87 0.90 26.20 27.59
C ASP A 87 0.51 25.14 26.56
N ALA A 88 -0.80 24.88 26.42
CA ALA A 88 -1.31 23.83 25.55
C ALA A 88 -0.99 24.07 24.07
N GLU A 89 -1.01 25.32 23.60
CA GLU A 89 -0.71 25.66 22.21
C GLU A 89 0.78 25.48 21.92
N LYS A 90 1.67 25.93 22.82
CA LYS A 90 3.11 25.71 22.69
C LYS A 90 3.48 24.24 22.78
N MET A 91 2.85 23.47 23.68
CA MET A 91 3.04 22.02 23.73
C MET A 91 2.61 21.34 22.42
N SER A 92 1.44 21.71 21.89
CA SER A 92 0.95 21.19 20.62
C SER A 92 1.88 21.57 19.45
N ALA A 93 2.36 22.81 19.41
CA ALA A 93 3.32 23.27 18.41
C ALA A 93 4.68 22.56 18.52
N PHE A 94 5.17 22.34 19.74
CA PHE A 94 6.38 21.59 20.00
C PHE A 94 6.27 20.14 19.51
N MET A 95 5.16 19.45 19.85
CA MET A 95 4.90 18.09 19.38
C MET A 95 4.78 18.02 17.86
N ARG A 96 4.17 19.02 17.20
CA ARG A 96 4.19 19.12 15.73
C ARG A 96 5.60 19.26 15.16
N GLY A 97 6.44 20.10 15.77
CA GLY A 97 7.86 20.24 15.39
C GLY A 97 8.63 18.93 15.50
N VAL A 98 8.42 18.18 16.59
CA VAL A 98 8.97 16.83 16.78
C VAL A 98 8.48 15.87 15.70
N SER A 99 7.16 15.76 15.50
CA SER A 99 6.57 14.84 14.52
C SER A 99 6.99 15.14 13.08
N MET A 100 6.97 16.41 12.66
CA MET A 100 7.41 16.81 11.31
C MET A 100 8.91 16.54 11.10
N SER A 101 9.72 16.64 12.14
CA SER A 101 11.16 16.40 12.05
C SER A 101 11.50 14.92 12.05
N ILE A 102 10.70 14.10 12.73
CA ILE A 102 10.74 12.65 12.60
C ILE A 102 10.42 12.28 11.15
N ILE A 103 9.33 12.82 10.57
CA ILE A 103 8.96 12.63 9.15
C ILE A 103 10.09 13.07 8.21
N LYS A 104 10.72 14.24 8.44
CA LYS A 104 11.87 14.72 7.63
C LYS A 104 13.17 13.95 7.86
N SER A 105 13.40 13.40 9.05
CA SER A 105 14.57 12.54 9.32
C SER A 105 14.42 11.17 8.65
N PHE A 106 13.18 10.69 8.50
CA PHE A 106 12.85 9.51 7.69
C PHE A 106 12.93 9.77 6.18
N THR A 107 12.89 11.03 5.71
CA THR A 107 13.16 11.34 4.29
C THR A 107 14.65 11.43 3.94
N HIS A 108 15.56 11.48 4.93
CA HIS A 108 17.01 11.65 4.69
C HIS A 108 17.90 10.52 5.22
N LYS A 109 17.31 9.48 5.81
CA LYS A 109 18.01 8.22 6.08
C LYS A 109 17.36 7.14 5.22
N GLU A 110 18.15 6.43 4.43
CA GLU A 110 17.77 5.17 3.78
C GLU A 110 17.25 4.20 4.86
N THR A 111 15.95 4.26 5.16
CA THR A 111 15.26 3.24 5.94
C THR A 111 14.24 2.63 5.00
N SER A 112 14.56 1.46 4.45
CA SER A 112 13.63 0.66 3.67
C SER A 112 12.36 0.46 4.50
N LEU A 113 11.24 1.04 4.07
CA LEU A 113 9.93 0.73 4.64
C LEU A 113 9.39 -0.57 4.01
N PRO A 114 8.73 -1.44 4.79
CA PRO A 114 8.42 -1.28 6.22
C PRO A 114 9.63 -1.49 7.13
N ASP A 115 9.54 -1.03 8.39
CA ASP A 115 10.55 -1.32 9.41
C ASP A 115 10.65 -2.84 9.72
N ALA A 116 11.60 -3.21 10.59
CA ALA A 116 11.83 -4.61 10.97
C ALA A 116 10.63 -5.29 11.66
N HIS A 117 9.63 -4.52 12.09
CA HIS A 117 8.39 -5.01 12.68
C HIS A 117 7.21 -4.95 11.70
N GLY A 118 7.48 -4.62 10.44
CA GLY A 118 6.47 -4.57 9.39
C GLY A 118 5.67 -3.28 9.33
N HIS A 119 6.15 -2.18 9.93
CA HIS A 119 5.42 -0.92 9.97
C HIS A 119 5.85 0.09 8.88
N PHE A 120 4.85 0.73 8.28
CA PHE A 120 4.97 1.95 7.47
C PHE A 120 4.51 3.12 8.34
N GLY A 121 5.44 3.77 9.04
CA GLY A 121 5.09 4.70 10.12
C GLY A 121 4.30 3.96 11.21
N ILE A 122 3.03 4.31 11.43
CA ILE A 122 2.16 3.62 12.41
C ILE A 122 1.37 2.45 11.82
N TYR A 123 1.32 2.32 10.49
CA TYR A 123 0.50 1.35 9.78
C TYR A 123 1.26 0.06 9.53
N GLY A 124 0.57 -1.04 9.24
CA GLY A 124 1.19 -2.34 8.99
C GLY A 124 1.25 -3.17 10.25
N GLY A 125 2.41 -3.75 10.54
CA GLY A 125 2.62 -4.62 11.69
C GLY A 125 2.10 -6.04 11.51
N ILE A 126 2.02 -6.76 12.63
CA ILE A 126 1.62 -8.17 12.70
C ILE A 126 0.57 -8.30 13.81
N PHE A 127 -0.70 -8.23 13.43
CA PHE A 127 -1.86 -8.27 14.35
C PHE A 127 -2.65 -9.57 14.19
N VAL A 128 -1.99 -10.71 14.41
CA VAL A 128 -2.56 -12.05 14.25
C VAL A 128 -2.50 -12.85 15.54
N PRO A 129 -3.24 -13.97 15.66
CA PRO A 129 -3.06 -14.91 16.76
C PRO A 129 -1.63 -15.46 16.81
N GLU A 130 -1.15 -15.76 18.02
CA GLU A 130 0.20 -16.30 18.26
C GLU A 130 0.53 -17.54 17.40
N THR A 131 -0.49 -18.36 17.11
CA THR A 131 -0.36 -19.55 16.26
C THR A 131 0.11 -19.27 14.83
N LEU A 132 0.00 -18.03 14.35
CA LEU A 132 0.47 -17.59 13.03
C LEU A 132 1.84 -16.90 13.06
N MET A 133 2.42 -16.65 14.23
CA MET A 133 3.68 -15.90 14.33
C MET A 133 4.86 -16.65 13.72
N GLN A 134 5.06 -17.93 14.07
CA GLN A 134 6.12 -18.76 13.47
C GLN A 134 5.95 -18.91 11.93
N PRO A 135 4.75 -19.26 11.41
CA PRO A 135 4.51 -19.34 9.97
C PRO A 135 4.81 -18.04 9.20
N LEU A 136 4.45 -16.89 9.77
CA LEU A 136 4.75 -15.58 9.18
C LEU A 136 6.24 -15.27 9.23
N GLU A 137 6.93 -15.68 10.29
CA GLU A 137 8.39 -15.53 10.40
C GLU A 137 9.14 -16.41 9.39
N GLU A 138 8.71 -17.66 9.19
CA GLU A 138 9.22 -18.54 8.13
C GLU A 138 9.00 -17.90 6.74
N LEU A 139 7.80 -17.35 6.50
CA LEU A 139 7.50 -16.63 5.28
C LEU A 139 8.38 -15.39 5.09
N ARG A 140 8.58 -14.59 6.14
CA ARG A 140 9.43 -13.39 6.12
C ARG A 140 10.86 -13.74 5.75
N GLN A 141 11.44 -14.73 6.41
CA GLN A 141 12.80 -15.19 6.15
C GLN A 141 12.94 -15.72 4.72
N ALA A 142 12.00 -16.52 4.25
CA ALA A 142 11.99 -17.02 2.87
C ALA A 142 11.90 -15.87 1.87
N TYR A 143 10.96 -14.94 2.04
CA TYR A 143 10.79 -13.77 1.19
C TYR A 143 12.07 -12.91 1.14
N GLU A 144 12.64 -12.54 2.28
CA GLU A 144 13.85 -11.70 2.34
C GLU A 144 15.07 -12.38 1.71
N HIS A 145 15.16 -13.71 1.84
CA HIS A 145 16.20 -14.51 1.20
C HIS A 145 16.02 -14.55 -0.32
N TYR A 146 14.85 -14.98 -0.79
CA TYR A 146 14.60 -15.25 -2.20
C TYR A 146 14.50 -13.98 -3.06
N LEU A 147 14.08 -12.85 -2.48
CA LEU A 147 14.06 -11.57 -3.20
C LEU A 147 15.46 -11.08 -3.58
N LYS A 148 16.52 -11.61 -2.94
CA LYS A 148 17.93 -11.31 -3.26
C LYS A 148 18.62 -12.46 -3.99
N ASN A 149 17.93 -13.58 -4.18
CA ASN A 149 18.50 -14.79 -4.78
C ASN A 149 18.42 -14.70 -6.31
N ALA A 150 19.58 -14.69 -6.98
CA ALA A 150 19.65 -14.53 -8.43
C ALA A 150 18.91 -15.63 -9.22
N ALA A 151 18.94 -16.88 -8.74
CA ALA A 151 18.25 -17.98 -9.41
C ALA A 151 16.73 -17.87 -9.28
N PHE A 152 16.23 -17.46 -8.10
CA PHE A 152 14.81 -17.17 -7.90
C PHE A 152 14.33 -16.03 -8.79
N LEU A 153 15.08 -14.92 -8.83
CA LEU A 153 14.72 -13.78 -9.68
C LEU A 153 14.77 -14.13 -11.17
N ALA A 154 15.71 -14.98 -11.59
CA ALA A 154 15.77 -15.46 -12.97
C ALA A 154 14.54 -16.31 -13.33
N GLU A 155 14.13 -17.26 -12.48
CA GLU A 155 12.92 -18.09 -12.69
C GLU A 155 11.64 -17.24 -12.66
N LEU A 156 11.55 -16.29 -11.72
CA LEU A 156 10.43 -15.34 -11.67
C LEU A 156 10.35 -14.51 -12.95
N ASN A 157 11.47 -13.96 -13.43
CA ASN A 157 11.50 -13.17 -14.66
C ASN A 157 11.17 -14.02 -15.90
N ASP A 158 11.60 -15.28 -15.94
CA ASP A 158 11.24 -16.24 -16.99
C ASP A 158 9.73 -16.48 -17.02
N ASP A 159 9.12 -16.74 -15.85
CA ASP A 159 7.67 -16.88 -15.72
C ASP A 159 6.93 -15.59 -16.13
N LEU A 160 7.40 -14.42 -15.67
CA LEU A 160 6.80 -13.15 -16.05
C LEU A 160 6.88 -12.92 -17.57
N HIS A 161 8.00 -13.27 -18.20
CA HIS A 161 8.18 -13.06 -19.64
C HIS A 161 7.38 -14.06 -20.48
N HIS A 162 7.58 -15.36 -20.25
CA HIS A 162 7.08 -16.42 -21.13
C HIS A 162 5.70 -16.96 -20.74
N PHE A 163 5.34 -16.94 -19.46
CA PHE A 163 4.05 -17.45 -19.00
C PHE A 163 3.02 -16.32 -18.81
N VAL A 164 3.42 -15.20 -18.21
CA VAL A 164 2.51 -14.05 -18.02
C VAL A 164 2.37 -13.20 -19.29
N GLY A 165 3.45 -13.06 -20.07
CA GLY A 165 3.49 -12.25 -21.28
C GLY A 165 4.01 -10.82 -21.07
N ARG A 166 4.86 -10.60 -20.07
CA ARG A 166 5.47 -9.29 -19.80
C ARG A 166 6.62 -8.96 -20.77
N PRO A 167 6.92 -7.66 -21.01
CA PRO A 167 6.27 -6.48 -20.44
C PRO A 167 4.89 -6.20 -21.04
N SER A 168 3.94 -5.77 -20.20
CA SER A 168 2.64 -5.33 -20.71
C SER A 168 2.81 -3.99 -21.45
N PRO A 169 2.07 -3.73 -22.56
CA PRO A 169 2.21 -2.49 -23.29
C PRO A 169 1.84 -1.24 -22.49
N LEU A 170 2.42 -0.10 -22.86
CA LEU A 170 1.95 1.25 -22.49
C LEU A 170 1.31 1.88 -23.72
N TYR A 171 -0.02 2.01 -23.72
CA TYR A 171 -0.81 2.40 -24.88
C TYR A 171 -1.23 3.88 -24.80
N HIS A 172 -0.95 4.68 -25.83
CA HIS A 172 -1.45 6.05 -25.92
C HIS A 172 -2.89 6.07 -26.43
N ALA A 173 -3.85 6.39 -25.57
CA ALA A 173 -5.27 6.55 -25.90
C ALA A 173 -5.51 7.92 -26.57
N ALA A 174 -4.94 8.09 -27.76
CA ALA A 174 -4.91 9.37 -28.46
C ALA A 174 -6.32 9.89 -28.82
N ARG A 175 -7.24 8.98 -29.19
CA ARG A 175 -8.62 9.35 -29.56
C ARG A 175 -9.37 9.84 -28.32
N TRP A 176 -9.19 9.20 -27.17
CA TRP A 176 -9.77 9.65 -25.92
C TRP A 176 -9.16 10.96 -25.42
N SER A 177 -7.83 11.12 -25.53
CA SER A 177 -7.13 12.37 -25.18
C SER A 177 -7.64 13.54 -26.01
N GLN A 178 -7.78 13.36 -27.33
CA GLN A 178 -8.34 14.37 -28.23
C GLN A 178 -9.78 14.73 -27.87
N HIS A 179 -10.60 13.73 -27.53
CA HIS A 179 -12.00 13.94 -27.16
C HIS A 179 -12.16 14.73 -25.86
N LEU A 180 -11.32 14.46 -24.86
CA LEU A 180 -11.32 15.19 -23.59
C LEU A 180 -10.68 16.58 -23.69
N GLY A 181 -9.90 16.84 -24.74
CA GLY A 181 -9.41 18.17 -25.09
C GLY A 181 -8.24 18.70 -24.25
N GLY A 182 -7.71 17.91 -23.32
CA GLY A 182 -6.62 18.26 -22.41
C GLY A 182 -5.45 17.28 -22.50
N ALA A 183 -4.99 16.77 -21.36
CA ALA A 183 -3.79 15.94 -21.21
C ALA A 183 -3.73 14.70 -22.15
N GLN A 184 -2.52 14.24 -22.44
CA GLN A 184 -2.23 12.98 -23.12
C GLN A 184 -2.42 11.79 -22.16
N ILE A 185 -3.23 10.81 -22.54
CA ILE A 185 -3.63 9.69 -21.68
C ILE A 185 -2.96 8.39 -22.14
N TYR A 186 -2.19 7.79 -21.23
CA TYR A 186 -1.52 6.51 -21.45
C TYR A 186 -2.10 5.44 -20.52
N LEU A 187 -2.38 4.26 -21.08
CA LEU A 187 -2.93 3.12 -20.37
C LEU A 187 -1.84 2.06 -20.20
N LYS A 188 -1.49 1.74 -18.94
CA LYS A 188 -0.62 0.59 -18.65
C LYS A 188 -1.48 -0.68 -18.70
N ARG A 189 -1.25 -1.52 -19.71
CA ARG A 189 -2.18 -2.58 -20.18
C ARG A 189 -2.07 -3.90 -19.40
N GLU A 190 -2.26 -3.87 -18.08
CA GLU A 190 -2.28 -5.10 -17.27
C GLU A 190 -3.48 -6.01 -17.56
N ASP A 191 -4.48 -5.51 -18.27
CA ASP A 191 -5.61 -6.25 -18.85
C ASP A 191 -5.18 -7.33 -19.86
N LEU A 192 -4.01 -7.17 -20.48
CA LEU A 192 -3.46 -8.10 -21.46
C LEU A 192 -2.62 -9.23 -20.85
N ASN A 193 -2.33 -9.17 -19.55
CA ASN A 193 -1.58 -10.24 -18.89
C ASN A 193 -2.35 -11.57 -19.01
N HIS A 194 -1.60 -12.68 -18.93
CA HIS A 194 -2.23 -13.98 -18.72
C HIS A 194 -3.21 -13.92 -17.53
N THR A 195 -4.30 -14.67 -17.60
CA THR A 195 -5.51 -14.60 -16.74
C THR A 195 -6.36 -13.33 -16.86
N GLY A 196 -5.81 -12.21 -17.32
CA GLY A 196 -6.53 -10.98 -17.67
C GLY A 196 -6.47 -9.83 -16.66
N ALA A 197 -5.52 -9.87 -15.71
CA ALA A 197 -5.34 -8.81 -14.72
C ALA A 197 -3.92 -8.80 -14.13
N HIS A 198 -3.58 -7.71 -13.43
CA HIS A 198 -2.34 -7.56 -12.65
C HIS A 198 -2.13 -8.64 -11.56
N LYS A 199 -3.18 -9.35 -11.14
CA LYS A 199 -3.10 -10.33 -10.03
C LYS A 199 -2.07 -11.43 -10.28
N ILE A 200 -1.88 -11.83 -11.54
CA ILE A 200 -0.96 -12.90 -11.91
C ILE A 200 0.51 -12.59 -11.56
N ASN A 201 0.91 -11.31 -11.53
CA ASN A 201 2.27 -10.91 -11.14
C ASN A 201 2.59 -11.37 -9.71
N ASN A 202 1.63 -11.15 -8.81
CA ASN A 202 1.73 -11.53 -7.41
C ASN A 202 1.62 -13.04 -7.20
N THR A 203 0.66 -13.69 -7.86
CA THR A 203 0.43 -15.13 -7.64
C THR A 203 1.59 -15.97 -8.16
N VAL A 204 2.23 -15.60 -9.27
CA VAL A 204 3.45 -16.26 -9.75
C VAL A 204 4.57 -16.14 -8.71
N GLY A 205 4.83 -14.93 -8.21
CA GLY A 205 5.87 -14.70 -7.20
C GLY A 205 5.64 -15.50 -5.91
N GLN A 206 4.41 -15.47 -5.39
CA GLN A 206 4.06 -16.21 -4.17
C GLN A 206 4.02 -17.73 -4.37
N ALA A 207 3.53 -18.23 -5.51
CA ALA A 207 3.54 -19.67 -5.78
C ALA A 207 4.97 -20.20 -5.97
N LEU A 208 5.84 -19.43 -6.62
CA LEU A 208 7.25 -19.77 -6.71
C LEU A 208 7.90 -19.78 -5.31
N LEU A 209 7.55 -18.82 -4.45
CA LEU A 209 8.00 -18.81 -3.06
C LEU A 209 7.48 -20.03 -2.27
N ALA A 210 6.21 -20.40 -2.43
CA ALA A 210 5.62 -21.60 -1.84
C ALA A 210 6.38 -22.86 -2.24
N LYS A 211 6.71 -23.01 -3.53
CA LYS A 211 7.54 -24.10 -4.07
C LYS A 211 8.91 -24.15 -3.39
N ARG A 212 9.55 -22.99 -3.21
CA ARG A 212 10.85 -22.87 -2.54
C ARG A 212 10.80 -23.16 -1.05
N MET A 213 9.65 -22.95 -0.41
CA MET A 213 9.37 -23.32 0.98
C MET A 213 8.91 -24.77 1.14
N GLY A 214 8.86 -25.56 0.05
CA GLY A 214 8.44 -26.96 0.08
C GLY A 214 6.94 -27.16 0.37
N LYS A 215 6.12 -26.13 0.17
CA LYS A 215 4.67 -26.20 0.36
C LYS A 215 4.03 -26.78 -0.90
N ASN A 216 3.23 -27.83 -0.74
CA ASN A 216 2.58 -28.55 -1.84
C ASN A 216 1.10 -28.17 -2.02
N ARG A 217 0.56 -27.42 -1.05
CA ARG A 217 -0.81 -26.94 -1.03
C ARG A 217 -0.83 -25.43 -0.92
N ILE A 218 -1.66 -24.79 -1.74
CA ILE A 218 -1.89 -23.34 -1.69
C ILE A 218 -3.36 -23.06 -1.43
N ILE A 219 -3.60 -22.03 -0.63
CA ILE A 219 -4.94 -21.50 -0.40
C ILE A 219 -5.00 -20.02 -0.80
N ALA A 220 -6.19 -19.56 -1.17
CA ALA A 220 -6.47 -18.15 -1.42
C ALA A 220 -7.93 -17.81 -1.11
N GLU A 221 -8.20 -16.54 -0.91
CA GLU A 221 -9.52 -15.94 -0.87
C GLU A 221 -9.86 -15.30 -2.22
N THR A 222 -11.12 -15.09 -2.56
CA THR A 222 -11.47 -14.26 -3.73
C THR A 222 -12.87 -13.66 -3.62
N GLY A 223 -13.04 -12.42 -4.10
CA GLY A 223 -14.33 -11.76 -4.29
C GLY A 223 -14.73 -11.86 -5.76
N ALA A 224 -14.29 -10.91 -6.60
CA ALA A 224 -14.51 -10.88 -8.06
C ALA A 224 -14.02 -12.14 -8.85
N GLY A 225 -13.36 -13.09 -8.20
CA GLY A 225 -12.86 -14.32 -8.82
C GLY A 225 -11.49 -14.22 -9.51
N GLN A 226 -11.00 -13.01 -9.83
CA GLN A 226 -9.74 -12.86 -10.57
C GLN A 226 -8.50 -13.35 -9.80
N HIS A 227 -8.41 -13.07 -8.49
CA HIS A 227 -7.32 -13.60 -7.66
C HIS A 227 -7.39 -15.12 -7.53
N GLY A 228 -8.60 -15.66 -7.33
CA GLY A 228 -8.82 -17.10 -7.31
C GLY A 228 -8.42 -17.79 -8.62
N VAL A 229 -8.80 -17.23 -9.78
CA VAL A 229 -8.38 -17.75 -11.09
C VAL A 229 -6.87 -17.65 -11.28
N ALA A 230 -6.23 -16.55 -10.89
CA ALA A 230 -4.78 -16.39 -10.97
C ALA A 230 -4.04 -17.38 -10.06
N THR A 231 -4.57 -17.66 -8.87
CA THR A 231 -4.04 -18.65 -7.92
C THR A 231 -4.19 -20.07 -8.48
N ALA A 232 -5.38 -20.45 -8.94
CA ALA A 232 -5.63 -21.75 -9.56
C ALA A 232 -4.73 -21.99 -10.78
N THR A 233 -4.49 -20.93 -11.58
CA THR A 233 -3.61 -20.99 -12.76
C THR A 233 -2.17 -21.32 -12.38
N VAL A 234 -1.61 -20.64 -11.37
CA VAL A 234 -0.23 -20.91 -10.94
C VAL A 234 -0.12 -22.24 -10.19
N ALA A 235 -1.16 -22.65 -9.45
CA ALA A 235 -1.19 -23.97 -8.82
C ALA A 235 -1.10 -25.09 -9.86
N ALA A 236 -1.91 -25.00 -10.93
CA ALA A 236 -1.89 -25.95 -12.03
C ALA A 236 -0.52 -26.00 -12.71
N ARG A 237 0.12 -24.84 -12.93
CA ARG A 237 1.48 -24.75 -13.50
C ARG A 237 2.53 -25.43 -12.62
N PHE A 238 2.48 -25.22 -11.31
CA PHE A 238 3.47 -25.74 -10.36
C PHE A 238 3.13 -27.12 -9.79
N GLY A 239 2.00 -27.72 -10.17
CA GLY A 239 1.56 -29.02 -9.67
C GLY A 239 1.17 -29.02 -8.20
N MET A 240 0.58 -27.91 -7.72
CA MET A 240 0.16 -27.74 -6.32
C MET A 240 -1.34 -27.98 -6.15
N GLU A 241 -1.74 -28.54 -5.00
CA GLU A 241 -3.14 -28.55 -4.57
C GLU A 241 -3.60 -27.10 -4.35
N CYS A 242 -4.78 -26.74 -4.86
CA CYS A 242 -5.32 -25.38 -4.74
C CYS A 242 -6.72 -25.40 -4.14
N VAL A 243 -6.91 -24.65 -3.05
CA VAL A 243 -8.23 -24.39 -2.47
C VAL A 243 -8.51 -22.90 -2.45
N VAL A 244 -9.60 -22.48 -3.09
CA VAL A 244 -10.03 -21.08 -3.13
C VAL A 244 -11.31 -20.91 -2.33
N TYR A 245 -11.27 -20.02 -1.33
CA TYR A 245 -12.42 -19.61 -0.54
C TYR A 245 -13.14 -18.45 -1.22
N MET A 246 -14.46 -18.56 -1.36
CA MET A 246 -15.27 -17.54 -2.03
C MET A 246 -16.65 -17.44 -1.38
N GLY A 247 -17.10 -16.21 -1.12
CA GLY A 247 -18.40 -15.95 -0.51
C GLY A 247 -19.56 -16.41 -1.41
N ALA A 248 -20.65 -16.88 -0.82
CA ALA A 248 -21.79 -17.41 -1.58
C ALA A 248 -22.45 -16.36 -2.49
N GLU A 249 -22.48 -15.08 -2.10
CA GLU A 249 -22.99 -14.00 -2.95
C GLU A 249 -22.05 -13.71 -4.12
N ASP A 250 -20.74 -13.75 -3.88
CA ASP A 250 -19.73 -13.59 -4.94
C ASP A 250 -19.77 -14.75 -5.95
N ILE A 251 -19.98 -16.00 -5.49
CA ILE A 251 -20.11 -17.17 -6.37
C ILE A 251 -21.28 -17.00 -7.35
N LYS A 252 -22.42 -16.48 -6.88
CA LYS A 252 -23.58 -16.22 -7.74
C LYS A 252 -23.26 -15.16 -8.80
N ARG A 253 -22.63 -14.05 -8.38
CA ARG A 253 -22.29 -12.92 -9.26
C ARG A 253 -21.18 -13.27 -10.26
N GLN A 254 -20.28 -14.19 -9.92
CA GLN A 254 -19.04 -14.47 -10.66
C GLN A 254 -18.91 -15.94 -11.07
N ALA A 255 -20.02 -16.55 -11.50
CA ALA A 255 -20.10 -17.96 -11.87
C ALA A 255 -19.06 -18.39 -12.93
N ILE A 256 -18.73 -17.51 -13.89
CA ILE A 256 -17.71 -17.77 -14.91
C ILE A 256 -16.34 -18.01 -14.27
N ASN A 257 -15.93 -17.19 -13.31
CA ASN A 257 -14.64 -17.35 -12.66
C ASN A 257 -14.60 -18.58 -11.75
N VAL A 258 -15.72 -18.94 -11.10
CA VAL A 258 -15.85 -20.21 -10.36
C VAL A 258 -15.63 -21.40 -11.27
N TYR A 259 -16.25 -21.40 -12.45
CA TYR A 259 -16.07 -22.46 -13.43
C TYR A 259 -14.62 -22.53 -13.93
N ARG A 260 -13.99 -21.39 -14.23
CA ARG A 260 -12.56 -21.32 -14.63
C ARG A 260 -11.64 -21.91 -13.56
N MET A 261 -11.86 -21.59 -12.28
CA MET A 261 -11.06 -22.15 -11.18
C MET A 261 -11.18 -23.68 -11.11
N ARG A 262 -12.40 -24.22 -11.21
CA ARG A 262 -12.63 -25.67 -11.22
C ARG A 262 -12.00 -26.36 -12.44
N LEU A 263 -12.07 -25.73 -13.60
CA LEU A 263 -11.43 -26.25 -14.82
C LEU A 263 -9.90 -26.32 -14.70
N LEU A 264 -9.29 -25.41 -13.93
CA LEU A 264 -7.88 -25.42 -13.58
C LEU A 264 -7.52 -26.43 -12.48
N GLY A 265 -8.50 -27.19 -11.97
CA GLY A 265 -8.30 -28.21 -10.94
C GLY A 265 -8.33 -27.71 -9.51
N ALA A 266 -8.70 -26.44 -9.27
CA ALA A 266 -8.85 -25.91 -7.91
C ALA A 266 -10.18 -26.33 -7.27
N GLU A 267 -10.14 -26.64 -5.98
CA GLU A 267 -11.33 -26.73 -5.15
C GLU A 267 -11.84 -25.32 -4.84
N VAL A 268 -13.11 -25.05 -5.10
CA VAL A 268 -13.75 -23.77 -4.70
C VAL A 268 -14.68 -24.04 -3.53
N ARG A 269 -14.28 -23.55 -2.33
CA ARG A 269 -15.04 -23.69 -1.08
C ARG A 269 -15.94 -22.47 -0.87
N THR A 270 -17.24 -22.73 -0.83
CA THR A 270 -18.25 -21.71 -0.57
C THR A 270 -18.24 -21.29 0.89
N VAL A 271 -18.23 -19.98 1.14
CA VAL A 271 -18.37 -19.40 2.48
C VAL A 271 -19.78 -18.84 2.66
N GLU A 272 -20.51 -19.43 3.61
CA GLU A 272 -21.91 -19.11 3.93
C GLU A 272 -22.08 -18.26 5.19
N SER A 273 -21.00 -18.04 5.94
CA SER A 273 -21.00 -17.23 7.17
C SER A 273 -20.95 -15.73 6.87
N GLY A 274 -21.47 -14.92 7.80
CA GLY A 274 -21.33 -13.46 7.76
C GLY A 274 -22.08 -12.80 6.60
N SER A 275 -21.45 -11.81 5.98
CA SER A 275 -21.96 -11.11 4.80
C SER A 275 -21.87 -11.95 3.52
N LYS A 276 -21.17 -13.10 3.57
CA LYS A 276 -20.98 -14.04 2.44
C LYS A 276 -20.23 -13.40 1.27
N THR A 277 -19.26 -12.54 1.60
CA THR A 277 -18.43 -11.78 0.66
C THR A 277 -16.93 -12.00 0.93
N LEU A 278 -16.05 -11.27 0.24
CA LEU A 278 -14.58 -11.33 0.37
C LEU A 278 -14.07 -11.30 1.82
N LYS A 279 -14.68 -10.51 2.71
CA LYS A 279 -14.31 -10.43 4.13
C LYS A 279 -14.39 -11.80 4.81
N ASP A 280 -15.48 -12.54 4.58
CA ASP A 280 -15.70 -13.85 5.21
C ASP A 280 -14.82 -14.93 4.58
N ALA A 281 -14.60 -14.85 3.26
CA ALA A 281 -13.67 -15.72 2.55
C ALA A 281 -12.25 -15.63 3.11
N LEU A 282 -11.79 -14.41 3.44
CA LEU A 282 -10.49 -14.19 4.05
C LEU A 282 -10.40 -14.80 5.46
N ASN A 283 -11.45 -14.67 6.27
CA ASN A 283 -11.50 -15.28 7.60
C ASN A 283 -11.38 -16.81 7.54
N GLU A 284 -12.10 -17.46 6.62
CA GLU A 284 -12.05 -18.91 6.46
C GLU A 284 -10.71 -19.38 5.87
N ALA A 285 -10.12 -18.64 4.94
CA ALA A 285 -8.77 -18.92 4.45
C ALA A 285 -7.72 -18.83 5.57
N MET A 286 -7.78 -17.81 6.44
CA MET A 286 -6.89 -17.71 7.59
C MET A 286 -7.08 -18.87 8.57
N ARG A 287 -8.32 -19.31 8.82
CA ARG A 287 -8.60 -20.47 9.69
C ARG A 287 -8.05 -21.78 9.11
N ASP A 288 -8.20 -22.00 7.81
CA ASP A 288 -7.58 -23.14 7.12
C ASP A 288 -6.06 -23.09 7.28
N TRP A 289 -5.46 -21.92 7.06
CA TRP A 289 -4.02 -21.77 7.18
C TRP A 289 -3.49 -22.15 8.58
N VAL A 290 -4.17 -21.69 9.63
CA VAL A 290 -3.85 -22.05 11.02
C VAL A 290 -3.89 -23.56 11.24
N ALA A 291 -4.85 -24.27 10.62
CA ALA A 291 -5.03 -25.70 10.79
C ALA A 291 -4.04 -26.56 9.97
N HIS A 292 -3.46 -26.03 8.89
CA HIS A 292 -2.65 -26.80 7.93
C HIS A 292 -1.29 -26.16 7.63
N VAL A 293 -0.70 -25.48 8.62
CA VAL A 293 0.42 -24.58 8.36
C VAL A 293 1.71 -25.27 7.86
N ASP A 294 1.91 -26.53 8.21
CA ASP A 294 3.10 -27.31 7.84
C ASP A 294 3.20 -27.52 6.33
N ASN A 295 2.08 -27.76 5.64
CA ASN A 295 2.06 -28.09 4.21
C ASN A 295 1.43 -27.02 3.31
N THR A 296 0.77 -26.01 3.91
CA THR A 296 -0.04 -25.02 3.20
C THR A 296 0.63 -23.64 3.16
N PHE A 297 0.62 -23.02 1.98
CA PHE A 297 0.97 -21.61 1.78
C PHE A 297 -0.30 -20.80 1.48
N TYR A 298 -0.49 -19.68 2.18
CA TYR A 298 -1.58 -18.75 1.89
C TYR A 298 -1.15 -17.67 0.90
N ILE A 299 -1.69 -17.70 -0.32
CA ILE A 299 -1.47 -16.65 -1.33
C ILE A 299 -2.49 -15.54 -1.13
N ILE A 300 -2.09 -14.47 -0.44
CA ILE A 300 -2.95 -13.29 -0.27
C ILE A 300 -3.08 -12.50 -1.58
N GLY A 301 -4.27 -11.98 -1.85
CA GLY A 301 -4.60 -11.33 -3.13
C GLY A 301 -4.25 -9.86 -3.26
N THR A 302 -3.77 -9.21 -2.20
CA THR A 302 -3.53 -7.76 -2.19
C THR A 302 -2.50 -7.34 -1.14
N VAL A 303 -2.11 -6.06 -1.14
CA VAL A 303 -1.12 -5.46 -0.23
C VAL A 303 -1.69 -5.17 1.16
N ALA A 304 -2.55 -6.05 1.65
CA ALA A 304 -3.06 -6.05 3.01
C ALA A 304 -2.50 -7.28 3.76
N GLY A 305 -3.01 -7.57 4.95
CA GLY A 305 -2.49 -8.67 5.75
C GLY A 305 -1.34 -8.28 6.67
N PRO A 306 -0.93 -9.18 7.57
CA PRO A 306 0.24 -8.99 8.42
C PRO A 306 1.52 -8.95 7.59
N HIS A 307 2.55 -8.28 8.10
CA HIS A 307 3.89 -8.42 7.53
C HIS A 307 4.31 -9.91 7.47
N PRO A 308 4.94 -10.39 6.38
CA PRO A 308 5.55 -9.66 5.27
C PRO A 308 4.64 -9.34 4.06
N TYR A 309 3.36 -9.73 4.10
CA TYR A 309 2.49 -9.69 2.91
C TYR A 309 2.41 -8.32 2.21
N PRO A 310 2.20 -7.18 2.88
CA PRO A 310 2.15 -5.89 2.21
C PRO A 310 3.40 -5.56 1.39
N ALA A 311 4.59 -5.80 1.95
CA ALA A 311 5.86 -5.54 1.26
C ALA A 311 6.11 -6.55 0.13
N MET A 312 5.84 -7.84 0.39
CA MET A 312 6.03 -8.91 -0.58
C MET A 312 5.14 -8.72 -1.81
N VAL A 313 3.85 -8.46 -1.61
CA VAL A 313 2.90 -8.26 -2.71
C VAL A 313 3.25 -7.00 -3.50
N ARG A 314 3.65 -5.90 -2.83
CA ARG A 314 4.14 -4.68 -3.49
C ARG A 314 5.33 -4.99 -4.39
N ASP A 315 6.33 -5.72 -3.90
CA ASP A 315 7.55 -5.97 -4.65
C ASP A 315 7.31 -6.80 -5.90
N PHE A 316 6.43 -7.80 -5.81
CA PHE A 316 5.98 -8.57 -6.98
C PHE A 316 5.14 -7.75 -7.96
N GLN A 317 4.39 -6.75 -7.48
CA GLN A 317 3.61 -5.86 -8.34
C GLN A 317 4.42 -4.67 -8.88
N ALA A 318 5.56 -4.32 -8.29
CA ALA A 318 6.38 -3.17 -8.68
C ALA A 318 6.95 -3.26 -10.10
N VAL A 319 6.86 -4.45 -10.74
CA VAL A 319 7.15 -4.63 -12.16
C VAL A 319 6.30 -3.71 -13.04
N ILE A 320 5.05 -3.41 -12.64
CA ILE A 320 4.14 -2.51 -13.35
C ILE A 320 4.77 -1.13 -13.49
N GLY A 321 5.16 -0.51 -12.37
CA GLY A 321 5.77 0.81 -12.36
C GLY A 321 7.16 0.84 -13.01
N ARG A 322 7.96 -0.23 -12.86
CA ARG A 322 9.30 -0.33 -13.47
C ARG A 322 9.21 -0.28 -14.99
N GLU A 323 8.30 -1.08 -15.55
CA GLU A 323 8.04 -1.08 -16.99
C GLU A 323 7.45 0.25 -17.45
N THR A 324 6.46 0.79 -16.75
CA THR A 324 5.86 2.10 -17.07
C THR A 324 6.92 3.19 -17.13
N ARG A 325 7.83 3.25 -16.14
CA ARG A 325 8.90 4.26 -16.07
C ARG A 325 9.84 4.18 -17.27
N GLN A 326 10.16 2.97 -17.74
CA GLN A 326 10.98 2.78 -18.93
C GLN A 326 10.19 3.13 -20.21
N GLN A 327 8.99 2.59 -20.34
CA GLN A 327 8.15 2.74 -21.54
C GLN A 327 7.76 4.19 -21.78
N ILE A 328 7.37 4.94 -20.75
CA ILE A 328 6.96 6.33 -20.91
C ILE A 328 8.11 7.23 -21.36
N LYS A 329 9.32 7.00 -20.84
CA LYS A 329 10.52 7.73 -21.29
C LYS A 329 10.84 7.45 -22.76
N VAL A 330 10.66 6.20 -23.21
CA VAL A 330 10.84 5.85 -24.62
C VAL A 330 9.80 6.53 -25.50
N LEU A 331 8.54 6.58 -25.07
CA LEU A 331 7.44 7.14 -25.85
C LEU A 331 7.42 8.67 -25.89
N THR A 332 7.82 9.34 -24.79
CA THR A 332 7.61 10.78 -24.62
C THR A 332 8.88 11.57 -24.30
N GLY A 333 10.01 10.90 -24.09
CA GLY A 333 11.27 11.53 -23.69
C GLY A 333 11.33 12.00 -22.23
N ARG A 334 10.24 11.86 -21.44
CA ARG A 334 10.16 12.33 -20.06
C ARG A 334 9.31 11.41 -19.16
N LEU A 335 9.31 11.70 -17.86
CA LEU A 335 8.42 11.07 -16.88
C LEU A 335 7.00 11.65 -16.99
N PRO A 336 5.96 10.92 -16.54
CA PRO A 336 4.58 11.42 -16.56
C PRO A 336 4.40 12.53 -15.53
N ASP A 337 3.40 13.39 -15.74
CA ASP A 337 3.02 14.40 -14.76
C ASP A 337 2.09 13.80 -13.69
N ILE A 338 1.27 12.82 -14.07
CA ILE A 338 0.26 12.22 -13.20
C ILE A 338 0.22 10.69 -13.33
N LEU A 339 0.09 9.98 -12.20
CA LEU A 339 -0.24 8.56 -12.11
C LEU A 339 -1.61 8.35 -11.46
N ILE A 340 -2.43 7.46 -12.02
CA ILE A 340 -3.76 7.13 -11.50
C ILE A 340 -3.96 5.61 -11.46
N ALA A 341 -4.48 5.09 -10.35
CA ALA A 341 -4.87 3.70 -10.23
C ALA A 341 -6.03 3.50 -9.24
N CYS A 342 -6.85 2.47 -9.45
CA CYS A 342 -7.95 2.14 -8.54
C CYS A 342 -7.42 1.46 -7.26
N VAL A 343 -8.09 1.69 -6.14
CA VAL A 343 -7.66 1.23 -4.82
C VAL A 343 -8.83 0.50 -4.14
N GLY A 344 -8.79 -0.83 -4.21
CA GLY A 344 -9.48 -1.70 -3.25
C GLY A 344 -8.50 -1.98 -2.10
N GLY A 345 -7.93 -3.19 -2.06
CA GLY A 345 -6.78 -3.44 -1.18
C GLY A 345 -5.47 -2.75 -1.61
N GLY A 346 -5.34 -2.27 -2.87
CA GLY A 346 -4.25 -1.40 -3.32
C GLY A 346 -3.10 -2.02 -4.15
N SER A 347 -3.09 -3.34 -4.39
CA SER A 347 -1.94 -4.03 -5.02
C SER A 347 -1.54 -3.49 -6.41
N ASN A 348 -2.50 -3.23 -7.29
CA ASN A 348 -2.22 -2.65 -8.61
C ASN A 348 -1.69 -1.20 -8.51
N ALA A 349 -2.23 -0.44 -7.55
CA ALA A 349 -1.92 0.96 -7.37
C ALA A 349 -0.49 1.14 -6.87
N ILE A 350 -0.14 0.48 -5.76
CA ILE A 350 1.25 0.54 -5.27
C ILE A 350 2.24 -0.07 -6.27
N GLY A 351 1.85 -1.09 -7.03
CA GLY A 351 2.68 -1.65 -8.10
C GLY A 351 3.05 -0.63 -9.18
N LEU A 352 2.10 0.26 -9.54
CA LEU A 352 2.37 1.39 -10.43
C LEU A 352 3.16 2.49 -9.73
N PHE A 353 2.78 2.87 -8.51
CA PHE A 353 3.28 4.06 -7.82
C PHE A 353 4.70 3.90 -7.28
N TYR A 354 5.03 2.71 -6.77
CA TYR A 354 6.25 2.47 -5.98
C TYR A 354 7.53 2.99 -6.65
N PRO A 355 7.78 2.73 -7.95
CA PRO A 355 8.98 3.23 -8.64
C PRO A 355 9.01 4.74 -8.91
N PHE A 356 7.99 5.49 -8.49
CA PHE A 356 7.85 6.94 -8.66
C PHE A 356 7.68 7.68 -7.32
N LEU A 357 7.70 6.98 -6.18
CA LEU A 357 7.45 7.62 -4.87
C LEU A 357 8.48 8.70 -4.52
N ASP A 358 9.71 8.60 -5.02
CA ASP A 358 10.74 9.63 -4.78
C ASP A 358 10.59 10.85 -5.71
N GLU A 359 9.80 10.75 -6.78
CA GLU A 359 9.61 11.81 -7.78
C GLU A 359 8.54 12.82 -7.32
N GLN A 360 8.96 13.85 -6.59
CA GLN A 360 8.07 14.82 -5.95
C GLN A 360 7.19 15.61 -6.94
N ASP A 361 7.66 15.78 -8.18
CA ASP A 361 6.93 16.52 -9.22
C ASP A 361 5.80 15.70 -9.86
N ILE A 362 5.74 14.39 -9.59
CA ILE A 362 4.70 13.51 -10.11
C ILE A 362 3.53 13.44 -9.13
N ALA A 363 2.38 13.93 -9.56
CA ALA A 363 1.14 13.81 -8.79
C ALA A 363 0.60 12.37 -8.89
N ILE A 364 0.27 11.76 -7.76
CA ILE A 364 -0.19 10.38 -7.69
C ILE A 364 -1.58 10.34 -7.05
N TYR A 365 -2.50 9.67 -7.74
CA TYR A 365 -3.90 9.53 -7.34
C TYR A 365 -4.32 8.06 -7.19
N GLY A 366 -4.72 7.68 -5.98
CA GLY A 366 -5.44 6.44 -5.72
C GLY A 366 -6.95 6.69 -5.76
N VAL A 367 -7.70 5.85 -6.47
CA VAL A 367 -9.16 6.02 -6.65
C VAL A 367 -9.94 4.91 -5.95
N GLU A 368 -10.63 5.25 -4.87
CA GLU A 368 -11.52 4.34 -4.14
C GLU A 368 -12.95 4.34 -4.69
N ALA A 369 -13.73 3.31 -4.36
CA ALA A 369 -15.12 3.20 -4.79
C ALA A 369 -16.05 3.97 -3.84
N ALA A 370 -16.72 4.98 -4.39
CA ALA A 370 -17.71 5.76 -3.67
C ALA A 370 -19.10 5.09 -3.66
N GLY A 371 -19.30 3.94 -4.31
CA GLY A 371 -20.60 3.25 -4.37
C GLY A 371 -21.71 4.19 -4.84
N ASP A 372 -22.75 4.34 -4.02
CA ASP A 372 -23.88 5.24 -4.26
C ASP A 372 -23.55 6.72 -3.93
N GLY A 373 -22.39 6.98 -3.33
CA GLY A 373 -21.90 8.28 -2.89
C GLY A 373 -21.26 8.20 -1.49
N LEU A 374 -20.25 9.04 -1.21
CA LEU A 374 -19.63 9.05 0.12
C LEU A 374 -20.60 9.43 1.25
N ASP A 375 -21.54 10.34 0.97
CA ASP A 375 -22.50 10.84 1.96
C ASP A 375 -23.60 9.82 2.33
N THR A 376 -23.75 8.76 1.54
CA THR A 376 -24.77 7.73 1.78
C THR A 376 -24.33 6.68 2.80
N GLY A 377 -23.01 6.56 3.05
CA GLY A 377 -22.42 5.44 3.79
C GLY A 377 -22.40 4.11 3.03
N HIS A 378 -23.00 4.04 1.84
CA HIS A 378 -22.99 2.88 0.94
C HIS A 378 -21.83 2.99 -0.05
N HIS A 379 -20.62 2.75 0.44
CA HIS A 379 -19.40 2.87 -0.36
C HIS A 379 -18.25 2.00 0.19
N ALA A 380 -17.14 1.92 -0.54
CA ALA A 380 -15.92 1.20 -0.15
C ALA A 380 -14.70 2.13 -0.28
N ALA A 381 -14.65 3.15 0.59
CA ALA A 381 -13.65 4.23 0.51
C ALA A 381 -12.99 4.54 1.87
N PRO A 382 -12.24 3.58 2.44
CA PRO A 382 -11.65 3.72 3.77
C PRO A 382 -10.61 4.85 3.89
N LEU A 383 -9.87 5.19 2.84
CA LEU A 383 -8.94 6.32 2.88
C LEU A 383 -9.65 7.67 2.78
N CYS A 384 -10.81 7.73 2.12
CA CYS A 384 -11.59 8.95 1.97
C CYS A 384 -12.49 9.24 3.18
N ALA A 385 -13.12 8.22 3.77
CA ALA A 385 -14.12 8.40 4.83
C ALA A 385 -13.97 7.45 6.03
N GLY A 386 -13.01 6.52 5.98
CA GLY A 386 -12.74 5.59 7.09
C GLY A 386 -11.85 6.19 8.18
N LYS A 387 -11.47 5.35 9.14
CA LYS A 387 -10.58 5.72 10.25
C LYS A 387 -9.52 4.64 10.49
N PRO A 388 -8.37 4.99 11.12
CA PRO A 388 -7.37 4.00 11.50
C PRO A 388 -7.91 2.96 12.48
N GLY A 389 -7.58 1.69 12.24
CA GLY A 389 -7.89 0.58 13.12
C GLY A 389 -7.12 -0.68 12.71
N VAL A 390 -7.48 -1.83 13.27
CA VAL A 390 -6.82 -3.11 12.97
C VAL A 390 -7.80 -4.04 12.26
N LEU A 391 -7.42 -4.53 11.09
CA LEU A 391 -8.22 -5.46 10.29
C LEU A 391 -7.32 -6.45 9.57
N HIS A 392 -7.71 -7.72 9.58
CA HIS A 392 -7.06 -8.79 8.82
C HIS A 392 -5.52 -8.85 9.01
N GLY A 393 -5.03 -8.62 10.23
CA GLY A 393 -3.62 -8.78 10.55
C GLY A 393 -2.75 -7.53 10.44
N ASN A 394 -3.29 -6.37 10.05
CA ASN A 394 -2.54 -5.11 10.04
C ASN A 394 -3.30 -3.93 10.65
N ARG A 395 -2.56 -2.88 11.02
CA ARG A 395 -3.12 -1.57 11.30
C ARG A 395 -3.23 -0.77 10.00
N THR A 396 -4.43 -0.29 9.68
CA THR A 396 -4.72 0.42 8.42
C THR A 396 -5.94 1.33 8.55
N TYR A 397 -6.30 2.05 7.49
CA TYR A 397 -7.61 2.69 7.38
C TYR A 397 -8.69 1.66 7.07
N LEU A 398 -9.84 1.77 7.73
CA LEU A 398 -10.96 0.86 7.55
C LEU A 398 -12.32 1.53 7.77
N MET A 399 -13.35 0.91 7.21
CA MET A 399 -14.76 1.25 7.39
C MET A 399 -15.27 0.58 8.67
N SER A 400 -15.66 1.39 9.67
CA SER A 400 -16.24 0.89 10.93
C SER A 400 -17.19 1.89 11.56
N ASP A 401 -18.12 1.36 12.37
CA ASP A 401 -19.06 2.16 13.16
C ASP A 401 -18.38 2.80 14.39
N GLN A 402 -19.16 3.46 15.25
CA GLN A 402 -18.65 4.14 16.44
C GLN A 402 -18.03 3.18 17.47
N ASP A 403 -18.52 1.94 17.51
CA ASP A 403 -18.04 0.89 18.43
C ASP A 403 -16.82 0.13 17.87
N GLY A 404 -16.39 0.46 16.66
CA GLY A 404 -15.25 -0.16 15.99
C GLY A 404 -15.59 -1.48 15.29
N GLN A 405 -16.87 -1.79 15.09
CA GLN A 405 -17.29 -2.94 14.30
C GLN A 405 -17.15 -2.63 12.81
N ILE A 406 -16.68 -3.61 12.05
CA ILE A 406 -16.51 -3.49 10.60
C ILE A 406 -17.89 -3.45 9.93
N ILE A 407 -18.19 -2.35 9.25
CA ILE A 407 -19.44 -2.19 8.50
C ILE A 407 -19.36 -2.87 7.13
N GLU A 408 -20.53 -3.20 6.58
CA GLU A 408 -20.65 -3.67 5.20
C GLU A 408 -20.37 -2.51 4.24
N THR A 409 -19.66 -2.81 3.14
CA THR A 409 -19.32 -1.85 2.10
C THR A 409 -20.16 -2.07 0.86
N HIS A 410 -20.12 -1.11 -0.06
CA HIS A 410 -20.81 -1.22 -1.34
C HIS A 410 -19.95 -0.70 -2.49
N SER A 411 -19.94 -1.46 -3.58
CA SER A 411 -19.54 -1.00 -4.92
C SER A 411 -20.08 -1.96 -5.97
N ILE A 412 -20.38 -1.42 -7.15
CA ILE A 412 -20.61 -2.21 -8.38
C ILE A 412 -19.43 -3.12 -8.72
N SER A 413 -18.22 -2.77 -8.27
CA SER A 413 -17.00 -3.50 -8.54
C SER A 413 -16.60 -4.37 -7.34
N ALA A 414 -16.81 -5.68 -7.45
CA ALA A 414 -16.46 -6.63 -6.41
C ALA A 414 -14.96 -6.64 -6.03
N GLY A 415 -14.06 -6.16 -6.90
CA GLY A 415 -12.64 -6.03 -6.59
C GLY A 415 -12.26 -4.80 -5.76
N LEU A 416 -13.16 -3.81 -5.67
CA LEU A 416 -13.00 -2.61 -4.83
C LEU A 416 -13.85 -2.66 -3.56
N ASP A 417 -14.84 -3.55 -3.50
CA ASP A 417 -15.72 -3.76 -2.35
C ASP A 417 -14.99 -4.44 -1.17
N TYR A 418 -14.13 -3.67 -0.50
CA TYR A 418 -13.33 -4.10 0.63
C TYR A 418 -13.31 -3.02 1.72
N PRO A 419 -13.61 -3.34 3.00
CA PRO A 419 -13.70 -2.35 4.07
C PRO A 419 -12.36 -1.83 4.59
N GLY A 420 -11.22 -2.31 4.06
CA GLY A 420 -9.89 -1.87 4.49
C GLY A 420 -9.03 -1.46 3.31
N VAL A 421 -7.75 -1.20 3.58
CA VAL A 421 -6.77 -0.88 2.52
C VAL A 421 -5.37 -1.34 2.93
N GLY A 422 -4.44 -1.40 1.99
CA GLY A 422 -3.04 -1.69 2.31
C GLY A 422 -2.39 -0.63 3.22
N PRO A 423 -1.53 -1.03 4.18
CA PRO A 423 -0.99 -0.13 5.18
C PRO A 423 0.01 0.89 4.61
N GLU A 424 0.68 0.55 3.51
CA GLU A 424 1.55 1.50 2.81
C GLU A 424 0.73 2.61 2.14
N HIS A 425 -0.48 2.32 1.64
CA HIS A 425 -1.38 3.35 1.14
C HIS A 425 -1.87 4.29 2.24
N ALA A 426 -2.19 3.75 3.43
CA ALA A 426 -2.51 4.54 4.61
C ALA A 426 -1.36 5.48 5.01
N TRP A 427 -0.12 4.98 5.02
CA TRP A 427 1.06 5.80 5.26
C TRP A 427 1.28 6.87 4.17
N LEU A 428 1.11 6.51 2.90
CA LEU A 428 1.24 7.43 1.77
C LEU A 428 0.17 8.53 1.75
N LYS A 429 -1.03 8.25 2.27
CA LYS A 429 -2.08 9.24 2.49
C LYS A 429 -1.65 10.27 3.53
N ASP A 430 -1.22 9.77 4.69
CA ASP A 430 -0.95 10.63 5.84
C ASP A 430 0.34 11.45 5.71
N THR A 431 1.30 10.94 4.93
CA THR A 431 2.48 11.71 4.51
C THR A 431 2.18 12.71 3.39
N GLY A 432 0.98 12.65 2.79
CA GLY A 432 0.58 13.51 1.67
C GLY A 432 1.22 13.15 0.33
N ARG A 433 1.96 12.03 0.25
CA ARG A 433 2.65 11.62 -0.98
C ARG A 433 1.68 11.20 -2.08
N VAL A 434 0.60 10.53 -1.70
CA VAL A 434 -0.47 10.09 -2.62
C VAL A 434 -1.79 10.73 -2.20
N LYS A 435 -2.53 11.27 -3.17
CA LYS A 435 -3.88 11.80 -2.95
C LYS A 435 -4.89 10.69 -3.22
N TYR A 436 -5.84 10.50 -2.32
CA TYR A 436 -6.92 9.53 -2.51
C TYR A 436 -8.23 10.26 -2.77
N VAL A 437 -8.96 9.79 -3.76
CA VAL A 437 -10.23 10.34 -4.24
C VAL A 437 -11.22 9.20 -4.42
N ALA A 438 -12.51 9.52 -4.48
CA ALA A 438 -13.55 8.51 -4.67
C ALA A 438 -14.35 8.77 -5.96
N VAL A 439 -14.85 7.69 -6.56
CA VAL A 439 -15.65 7.69 -7.78
C VAL A 439 -16.89 6.83 -7.57
N THR A 440 -18.08 7.32 -7.97
CA THR A 440 -19.33 6.57 -7.81
C THR A 440 -19.49 5.47 -8.85
N ASP A 441 -20.40 4.55 -8.58
CA ASP A 441 -20.69 3.43 -9.48
C ASP A 441 -21.20 3.92 -10.86
N GLU A 442 -22.01 4.98 -10.88
CA GLU A 442 -22.48 5.63 -12.12
C GLU A 442 -21.33 6.20 -12.96
N GLU A 443 -20.37 6.86 -12.30
CA GLU A 443 -19.20 7.44 -12.96
C GLU A 443 -18.27 6.36 -13.51
N ALA A 444 -18.06 5.28 -12.77
CA ALA A 444 -17.28 4.13 -13.20
C ALA A 444 -17.95 3.43 -14.39
N LEU A 445 -19.27 3.24 -14.38
CA LEU A 445 -20.01 2.64 -15.49
C LEU A 445 -19.93 3.53 -16.75
N ALA A 446 -20.07 4.84 -16.61
CA ALA A 446 -19.90 5.77 -17.73
C ALA A 446 -18.49 5.66 -18.34
N ALA A 447 -17.45 5.58 -17.50
CA ALA A 447 -16.07 5.45 -17.97
C ALA A 447 -15.79 4.08 -18.63
N PHE A 448 -16.43 3.01 -18.17
CA PHE A 448 -16.42 1.70 -18.83
C PHE A 448 -16.91 1.80 -20.28
N HIS A 449 -18.07 2.45 -20.48
CA HIS A 449 -18.64 2.64 -21.82
C HIS A 449 -17.79 3.56 -22.69
N ASP A 450 -17.28 4.66 -22.12
CA ASP A 450 -16.43 5.60 -22.84
C ASP A 450 -15.21 4.90 -23.42
N LEU A 451 -14.43 4.19 -22.59
CA LEU A 451 -13.22 3.52 -23.08
C LEU A 451 -13.56 2.43 -24.11
N THR A 452 -14.63 1.67 -23.88
CA THR A 452 -15.09 0.64 -24.82
C THR A 452 -15.42 1.22 -26.19
N ARG A 453 -16.14 2.35 -26.25
CA ARG A 453 -16.57 2.98 -27.51
C ARG A 453 -15.47 3.82 -28.17
N MET A 454 -14.56 4.38 -27.37
CA MET A 454 -13.50 5.27 -27.84
C MET A 454 -12.26 4.50 -28.29
N GLU A 455 -11.85 3.48 -27.55
CA GLU A 455 -10.59 2.79 -27.80
C GLU A 455 -10.79 1.30 -28.16
N GLY A 456 -12.02 0.77 -28.11
CA GLY A 456 -12.27 -0.64 -28.36
C GLY A 456 -11.70 -1.55 -27.28
N ILE A 457 -11.46 -1.01 -26.09
CA ILE A 457 -10.91 -1.71 -24.93
C ILE A 457 -11.99 -1.79 -23.88
N MET A 458 -12.39 -3.00 -23.47
CA MET A 458 -13.34 -3.23 -22.40
C MET A 458 -12.60 -3.35 -21.06
N PRO A 459 -12.58 -2.30 -20.22
CA PRO A 459 -11.87 -2.34 -18.94
C PRO A 459 -12.65 -3.14 -17.90
N ALA A 460 -11.96 -3.70 -16.90
CA ALA A 460 -12.64 -4.15 -15.69
C ALA A 460 -13.28 -2.96 -14.95
N LEU A 461 -14.44 -3.17 -14.30
CA LEU A 461 -15.12 -2.12 -13.53
C LEU A 461 -14.24 -1.47 -12.46
N GLU A 462 -13.29 -2.23 -11.89
CA GLU A 462 -12.26 -1.72 -10.98
C GLU A 462 -11.44 -0.62 -11.66
N SER A 463 -10.90 -0.92 -12.85
CA SER A 463 -10.07 0.01 -13.62
C SER A 463 -10.89 1.20 -14.11
N SER A 464 -12.19 1.01 -14.37
CA SER A 464 -13.11 2.08 -14.75
C SER A 464 -13.23 3.19 -13.71
N HIS A 465 -12.98 2.92 -12.43
CA HIS A 465 -12.92 3.96 -11.42
C HIS A 465 -11.73 4.91 -11.66
N ALA A 466 -10.55 4.37 -11.98
CA ALA A 466 -9.38 5.18 -12.32
C ALA A 466 -9.61 5.98 -13.63
N LEU A 467 -10.28 5.38 -14.61
CA LEU A 467 -10.65 6.04 -15.86
C LEU A 467 -11.65 7.19 -15.64
N ALA A 468 -12.64 6.99 -14.77
CA ALA A 468 -13.63 8.01 -14.43
C ALA A 468 -12.98 9.23 -13.75
N TYR A 469 -12.03 9.00 -12.84
CA TYR A 469 -11.28 10.12 -12.26
C TYR A 469 -10.41 10.83 -13.30
N CYS A 470 -9.76 10.08 -14.21
CA CYS A 470 -9.04 10.68 -15.33
C CYS A 470 -9.94 11.58 -16.18
N LYS A 471 -11.17 11.15 -16.49
CA LYS A 471 -12.15 11.93 -17.25
C LYS A 471 -12.45 13.29 -16.59
N LYS A 472 -12.41 13.37 -15.26
CA LYS A 472 -12.60 14.63 -14.51
C LYS A 472 -11.40 15.57 -14.62
N ILE A 473 -10.18 15.04 -14.52
CA ILE A 473 -8.96 15.87 -14.41
C ILE A 473 -8.27 16.14 -15.75
N ALA A 474 -8.34 15.23 -16.72
CA ALA A 474 -7.63 15.39 -17.99
C ALA A 474 -8.03 16.68 -18.75
N PRO A 475 -9.31 17.10 -18.80
CA PRO A 475 -9.71 18.35 -19.46
C PRO A 475 -9.23 19.63 -18.74
N THR A 476 -8.85 19.55 -17.46
CA THR A 476 -8.39 20.72 -16.68
C THR A 476 -6.89 20.98 -16.81
N LEU A 477 -6.19 20.13 -17.57
CA LEU A 477 -4.75 20.16 -17.74
C LEU A 477 -4.37 20.57 -19.16
N ASP A 478 -3.18 21.15 -19.29
CA ASP A 478 -2.62 21.49 -20.59
C ASP A 478 -2.38 20.24 -21.46
N LYS A 479 -2.48 20.42 -22.77
CA LYS A 479 -2.43 19.31 -23.75
C LYS A 479 -1.11 18.55 -23.77
N ASP A 480 -0.03 19.15 -23.28
CA ASP A 480 1.29 18.53 -23.18
C ASP A 480 1.47 17.70 -21.91
N LYS A 481 0.56 17.82 -20.92
CA LYS A 481 0.59 17.01 -19.70
C LYS A 481 0.32 15.54 -19.98
N ILE A 482 1.00 14.67 -19.23
CA ILE A 482 0.95 13.22 -19.42
C ILE A 482 0.33 12.57 -18.17
N ILE A 483 -0.76 11.83 -18.39
CA ILE A 483 -1.39 10.98 -17.40
C ILE A 483 -1.09 9.52 -17.76
N VAL A 484 -0.61 8.73 -16.80
CA VAL A 484 -0.59 7.27 -16.90
C VAL A 484 -1.63 6.66 -15.96
N ILE A 485 -2.48 5.81 -16.50
CA ILE A 485 -3.52 5.09 -15.76
C ILE A 485 -3.17 3.60 -15.75
N ASN A 486 -3.25 2.95 -14.58
CA ASN A 486 -3.16 1.50 -14.51
C ASN A 486 -4.48 0.86 -14.96
N LEU A 487 -4.49 0.23 -16.15
CA LEU A 487 -5.62 -0.55 -16.63
C LEU A 487 -5.52 -1.96 -16.04
N SER A 488 -5.88 -2.08 -14.78
CA SER A 488 -5.52 -3.19 -13.89
C SER A 488 -6.07 -4.58 -14.29
N GLY A 489 -7.06 -4.63 -15.19
CA GLY A 489 -7.66 -5.86 -15.70
C GLY A 489 -8.70 -5.60 -16.79
N ARG A 490 -9.09 -6.67 -17.50
CA ARG A 490 -10.11 -6.64 -18.56
C ARG A 490 -11.52 -6.95 -18.06
N GLY A 491 -12.51 -6.40 -18.75
CA GLY A 491 -13.93 -6.38 -18.36
C GLY A 491 -14.75 -7.61 -18.70
N ASP A 492 -14.16 -8.70 -19.24
CA ASP A 492 -14.93 -9.90 -19.63
C ASP A 492 -15.79 -10.44 -18.48
N LYS A 493 -15.28 -10.38 -17.24
CA LYS A 493 -15.99 -10.84 -16.04
C LYS A 493 -17.19 -9.97 -15.66
N ASP A 494 -17.21 -8.72 -16.12
CA ASP A 494 -18.18 -7.72 -15.70
C ASP A 494 -19.37 -7.62 -16.68
N ILE A 495 -19.32 -8.32 -17.82
CA ILE A 495 -20.34 -8.23 -18.87
C ILE A 495 -21.74 -8.59 -18.37
N HIS A 496 -21.89 -9.63 -17.56
CA HIS A 496 -23.20 -10.00 -17.01
C HIS A 496 -23.73 -8.94 -16.04
N THR A 497 -22.85 -8.36 -15.22
CA THR A 497 -23.21 -7.28 -14.28
C THR A 497 -23.66 -6.04 -15.06
N VAL A 498 -22.87 -5.60 -16.04
CA VAL A 498 -23.19 -4.45 -16.90
C VAL A 498 -24.49 -4.69 -17.66
N ALA A 499 -24.66 -5.85 -18.29
CA ALA A 499 -25.88 -6.17 -19.04
C ALA A 499 -27.13 -6.17 -18.14
N THR A 500 -27.03 -6.74 -16.93
CA THR A 500 -28.14 -6.73 -15.96
C THR A 500 -28.54 -5.31 -15.59
N LEU A 501 -27.57 -4.43 -15.35
CA LEU A 501 -27.80 -3.02 -15.01
C LEU A 501 -28.40 -2.22 -16.18
N GLU A 502 -28.03 -2.57 -17.40
CA GLU A 502 -28.62 -2.00 -18.62
C GLU A 502 -29.99 -2.62 -18.98
N GLY A 503 -30.50 -3.56 -18.18
CA GLY A 503 -31.77 -4.25 -18.44
C GLY A 503 -31.72 -5.26 -19.59
N ILE A 504 -30.51 -5.64 -20.03
CA ILE A 504 -30.27 -6.62 -21.08
C ILE A 504 -30.23 -8.02 -20.47
N LYS A 505 -31.05 -8.94 -20.99
CA LYS A 505 -30.98 -10.37 -20.64
C LYS A 505 -30.03 -11.07 -21.62
N ILE A 506 -28.97 -11.70 -21.08
CA ILE A 506 -27.96 -12.48 -21.82
C ILE A 506 -28.18 -13.97 -21.55
#